data_AF-A0A243PAW8-F1
#
_entry.id   AF-A0A243PAW8-F1
#
_cell.length_a   1.000
_cell.length_b   1.000
_cell.length_c   1.000
_cell.angle_alpha   90.00
_cell.angle_beta   90.00
_cell.angle_gamma   90.00
#
_symmetry.space_group_name_H-M   'P 1'
#
loop_
_entity.id
_entity.type
_entity.pdbx_description
1 polymer ?
#
loop_
_entity_poly.entity_id
_entity_poly.type
_entity_poly.pdbx_seq_one_letter_code
_entity_poly.pdbx_strand_id
1 'polypeptide(L)'
;MKRIGLSAALALSVFASETPALANDRNGWSTASDVGAIGLGAIALGLPLAKGDETGALQAGASLGVGYGIAEGLKHVTHEQRPDGSDFKSFPSAHTSLSFAAAATLNRRYGWQVGLPATLVATFVGIARVEARRHHWYDAVAGAAIGEASGLLITKPYSSNVRLVPWGDSHGGGAVVAVRF
;
A
#
# COMPACT_ATOMS: atom_id res chain seq x y z
N MET A 1 21.83 23.87 -0.54
CA MET A 1 21.47 22.81 0.42
C MET A 1 20.15 23.18 1.09
N LYS A 2 19.01 22.80 0.51
CA LYS A 2 17.66 23.06 1.08
C LYS A 2 17.25 21.89 1.95
N ARG A 3 16.79 22.19 3.17
CA ARG A 3 16.41 21.26 4.22
C ARG A 3 15.15 20.48 3.81
N ILE A 4 15.30 19.28 3.24
CA ILE A 4 14.19 18.39 2.85
C ILE A 4 13.80 17.42 3.99
N GLY A 5 14.50 17.46 5.13
CA GLY A 5 14.35 16.46 6.20
C GLY A 5 13.10 16.56 7.08
N LEU A 6 12.39 17.70 7.11
CA LEU A 6 11.33 17.93 8.12
C LEU A 6 9.90 17.66 7.62
N SER A 7 9.64 17.73 6.31
CA SER A 7 8.27 17.62 5.78
C SER A 7 7.80 16.17 5.59
N ALA A 8 8.72 15.22 5.40
CA ALA A 8 8.38 13.80 5.28
C ALA A 8 8.03 13.16 6.64
N ALA A 9 8.63 13.67 7.74
CA ALA A 9 8.30 13.22 9.09
C ALA A 9 6.91 13.68 9.53
N LEU A 10 6.44 14.83 9.05
CA LEU A 10 5.17 15.43 9.48
C LEU A 10 3.93 14.78 8.85
N ALA A 11 4.07 14.18 7.67
CA ALA A 11 2.97 13.44 7.02
C ALA A 11 2.75 12.04 7.63
N LEU A 12 3.78 11.49 8.30
CA LEU A 12 3.70 10.21 8.99
C LEU A 12 3.25 10.34 10.45
N SER A 13 3.38 11.52 11.06
CA SER A 13 2.99 11.76 12.46
C SER A 13 1.48 11.84 12.69
N VAL A 14 0.65 11.85 11.64
CA VAL A 14 -0.81 11.83 11.78
C VAL A 14 -1.33 10.43 12.14
N PHE A 15 -0.52 9.37 12.04
CA PHE A 15 -0.89 8.05 12.54
C PHE A 15 -0.71 7.88 14.06
N ALA A 16 -0.11 8.86 14.73
CA ALA A 16 0.23 8.74 16.16
C ALA A 16 -0.82 9.34 17.11
N SER A 17 -1.94 9.88 16.60
CA SER A 17 -2.91 10.63 17.42
C SER A 17 -4.21 9.91 17.77
N GLU A 18 -4.33 8.60 17.55
CA GLU A 18 -5.58 7.88 17.86
C GLU A 18 -5.35 6.68 18.79
N THR A 19 -5.33 6.99 20.09
CA THR A 19 -5.83 6.21 21.26
C THR A 19 -5.30 4.78 21.53
N PRO A 20 -5.31 4.33 22.81
CA PRO A 20 -4.34 3.40 23.35
C PRO A 20 -4.60 1.96 22.94
N ALA A 21 -3.54 1.16 23.04
CA ALA A 21 -3.54 -0.28 23.06
C ALA A 21 -4.78 -0.87 23.77
N LEU A 22 -5.74 -1.35 22.98
CA LEU A 22 -6.78 -2.29 23.40
C LEU A 22 -6.79 -3.48 22.42
N ALA A 23 -5.62 -4.09 22.23
CA ALA A 23 -5.50 -5.30 21.42
C ALA A 23 -5.94 -6.52 22.25
N ASN A 24 -7.24 -6.77 22.32
CA ASN A 24 -7.77 -8.12 22.60
C ASN A 24 -9.18 -8.41 22.01
N ASP A 25 -9.75 -7.50 21.21
CA ASP A 25 -11.03 -7.75 20.55
C ASP A 25 -10.92 -7.65 19.02
N ARG A 26 -11.79 -8.39 18.31
CA ARG A 26 -11.79 -8.45 16.84
C ARG A 26 -12.18 -7.11 16.21
N ASN A 27 -12.97 -6.31 16.91
CA ASN A 27 -13.47 -5.03 16.42
C ASN A 27 -12.37 -3.98 16.38
N GLY A 28 -11.51 -3.92 17.40
CA GLY A 28 -10.34 -3.04 17.46
C GLY A 28 -9.37 -3.31 16.31
N TRP A 29 -9.08 -4.59 16.03
CA TRP A 29 -8.27 -4.97 14.86
C TRP A 29 -8.93 -4.57 13.54
N SER A 30 -10.25 -4.74 13.40
CA SER A 30 -10.99 -4.30 12.20
C SER A 30 -10.88 -2.78 12.03
N THR A 31 -11.18 -2.00 13.06
CA THR A 31 -11.12 -0.53 13.03
C THR A 31 -9.70 -0.04 12.73
N ALA A 32 -8.67 -0.61 13.38
CA ALA A 32 -7.28 -0.25 13.13
C ALA A 32 -6.88 -0.52 11.67
N SER A 33 -7.33 -1.64 11.09
CA SER A 33 -7.08 -1.96 9.69
C SER A 33 -7.78 -0.99 8.73
N ASP A 34 -9.01 -0.57 9.04
CA ASP A 34 -9.80 0.33 8.22
C ASP A 34 -9.19 1.75 8.22
N VAL A 35 -8.81 2.25 9.41
CA VAL A 35 -8.12 3.53 9.57
C VAL A 35 -6.76 3.51 8.86
N GLY A 36 -5.99 2.44 9.01
CA GLY A 36 -4.70 2.28 8.35
C GLY A 36 -4.80 2.31 6.82
N ALA A 37 -5.77 1.59 6.26
CA ALA A 37 -5.98 1.52 4.81
C ALA A 37 -6.45 2.86 4.23
N ILE A 38 -7.44 3.50 4.87
CA ILE A 38 -7.95 4.80 4.44
C ILE A 38 -6.87 5.88 4.58
N GLY A 39 -6.16 5.90 5.71
CA GLY A 39 -5.06 6.84 5.95
C GLY A 39 -3.95 6.72 4.92
N LEU A 40 -3.51 5.50 4.60
CA LEU A 40 -2.53 5.25 3.54
C LEU A 40 -3.02 5.71 2.16
N GLY A 41 -4.26 5.37 1.80
CA GLY A 41 -4.86 5.80 0.53
C GLY A 41 -4.96 7.32 0.43
N ALA A 42 -5.38 7.99 1.51
CA ALA A 42 -5.44 9.44 1.59
C ALA A 42 -4.07 10.09 1.46
N ILE A 43 -3.02 9.53 2.06
CA ILE A 43 -1.64 10.02 1.90
C ILE A 43 -1.14 9.81 0.47
N ALA A 44 -1.41 8.66 -0.14
CA ALA A 44 -1.01 8.37 -1.52
C ALA A 44 -1.62 9.35 -2.53
N LEU A 45 -2.85 9.81 -2.29
CA LEU A 45 -3.52 10.84 -3.10
C LEU A 45 -3.10 12.27 -2.70
N GLY A 46 -3.05 12.55 -1.41
CA GLY A 46 -2.85 13.89 -0.86
C GLY A 46 -1.41 14.38 -0.99
N LEU A 47 -0.41 13.51 -0.85
CA LEU A 47 1.00 13.91 -0.94
C LEU A 47 1.40 14.42 -2.34
N PRO A 48 0.98 13.79 -3.45
CA PRO A 48 1.12 14.38 -4.78
C PRO A 48 0.40 15.71 -4.94
N LEU A 49 -0.87 15.81 -4.52
CA LEU A 49 -1.65 17.05 -4.63
C LEU A 49 -1.00 18.21 -3.85
N ALA A 50 -0.53 17.95 -2.63
CA ALA A 50 0.17 18.93 -1.81
C ALA A 50 1.50 19.41 -2.43
N LYS A 51 2.10 18.61 -3.32
CA LYS A 51 3.31 18.96 -4.09
C LYS A 51 3.00 19.53 -5.48
N GLY A 52 1.74 19.75 -5.83
CA GLY A 52 1.31 20.19 -7.17
C GLY A 52 1.54 19.12 -8.26
N ASP A 53 1.66 17.84 -7.87
CA ASP A 53 1.89 16.72 -8.77
C ASP A 53 0.58 16.04 -9.17
N GLU A 54 -0.19 16.70 -10.04
CA GLU A 54 -1.48 16.20 -10.52
C GLU A 54 -1.36 14.85 -11.23
N THR A 55 -0.27 14.62 -11.96
CA THR A 55 0.00 13.33 -12.61
C THR A 55 0.24 12.23 -11.58
N GLY A 56 0.99 12.52 -10.51
CA GLY A 56 1.18 11.59 -9.41
C GLY A 56 -0.12 11.28 -8.67
N ALA A 57 -0.98 12.27 -8.47
CA ALA A 57 -2.31 12.08 -7.85
C ALA A 57 -3.20 11.19 -8.72
N LEU A 58 -3.21 11.43 -10.04
CA LEU A 58 -3.97 10.62 -11.00
C LEU A 58 -3.45 9.17 -11.02
N GLN A 59 -2.13 8.98 -11.06
CA GLN A 59 -1.50 7.66 -11.01
C GLN A 59 -1.81 6.94 -9.68
N ALA A 60 -1.78 7.65 -8.56
CA ALA A 60 -2.17 7.12 -7.27
C ALA A 60 -3.63 6.67 -7.26
N GLY A 61 -4.55 7.53 -7.74
CA GLY A 61 -5.97 7.19 -7.84
C GLY A 61 -6.23 5.98 -8.74
N ALA A 62 -5.54 5.91 -9.89
CA ALA A 62 -5.62 4.77 -10.78
C ALA A 62 -5.08 3.48 -10.13
N SER A 63 -3.92 3.52 -9.46
CA SER A 63 -3.35 2.39 -8.72
C SER A 63 -4.29 1.85 -7.64
N LEU A 64 -4.84 2.76 -6.82
CA LEU A 64 -5.79 2.42 -5.76
C LEU A 64 -7.08 1.83 -6.33
N GLY A 65 -7.66 2.49 -7.34
CA GLY A 65 -8.89 2.06 -7.99
C GLY A 65 -8.77 0.70 -8.66
N VAL A 66 -7.65 0.45 -9.38
CA VAL A 66 -7.39 -0.85 -10.01
C VAL A 66 -7.15 -1.93 -8.96
N GLY A 67 -6.32 -1.68 -7.95
CA GLY A 67 -6.05 -2.68 -6.91
C GLY A 67 -7.30 -3.06 -6.12
N TYR A 68 -8.12 -2.06 -5.75
CA TYR A 68 -9.40 -2.29 -5.08
C TYR A 68 -10.41 -2.99 -6.00
N GLY A 69 -10.54 -2.52 -7.24
CA GLY A 69 -11.49 -3.06 -8.22
C GLY A 69 -11.20 -4.52 -8.58
N ILE A 70 -9.94 -4.90 -8.76
CA ILE A 70 -9.55 -6.31 -8.98
C ILE A 70 -9.90 -7.15 -7.75
N ALA A 71 -9.57 -6.67 -6.54
CA ALA A 71 -9.85 -7.41 -5.33
C ALA A 71 -11.35 -7.63 -5.10
N GLU A 72 -12.18 -6.60 -5.29
CA GLU A 72 -13.63 -6.77 -5.18
C GLU A 72 -14.22 -7.60 -6.32
N GLY A 73 -13.75 -7.43 -7.55
CA GLY A 73 -14.16 -8.27 -8.67
C GLY A 73 -13.91 -9.75 -8.41
N LEU A 74 -12.74 -10.10 -7.86
CA LEU A 74 -12.38 -11.49 -7.54
C LEU A 74 -13.26 -12.09 -6.44
N LYS A 75 -13.64 -11.33 -5.42
CA LYS A 75 -14.54 -11.81 -4.36
C LYS A 75 -15.89 -12.28 -4.90
N HIS A 76 -16.39 -11.60 -5.92
CA HIS A 76 -17.63 -11.98 -6.61
C HIS A 76 -17.49 -13.23 -7.48
N VAL A 77 -16.28 -13.75 -7.66
CA VAL A 77 -16.00 -14.98 -8.41
C VAL A 77 -15.69 -16.14 -7.45
N THR A 78 -14.84 -15.91 -6.44
CA THR A 78 -14.31 -16.97 -5.56
C THR A 78 -15.26 -17.42 -4.46
N HIS A 79 -16.18 -16.57 -4.02
CA HIS A 79 -17.21 -16.89 -3.00
C HIS A 79 -16.66 -17.56 -1.73
N GLU A 80 -15.50 -17.12 -1.27
CA GLU A 80 -14.83 -17.74 -0.12
C GLU A 80 -15.41 -17.28 1.23
N GLN A 81 -15.74 -18.24 2.10
CA GLN A 81 -16.25 -17.97 3.44
C GLN A 81 -15.19 -17.36 4.35
N ARG A 82 -15.56 -16.32 5.09
CA ARG A 82 -14.67 -15.69 6.08
C ARG A 82 -14.44 -16.56 7.33
N PRO A 83 -13.30 -16.41 8.02
CA PRO A 83 -13.02 -17.12 9.28
C PRO A 83 -14.02 -16.83 10.43
N ASP A 84 -14.71 -15.68 10.39
CA ASP A 84 -15.76 -15.31 11.33
C ASP A 84 -17.16 -15.81 10.92
N GLY A 85 -17.29 -16.42 9.73
CA GLY A 85 -18.55 -16.90 9.17
C GLY A 85 -19.51 -15.79 8.72
N SER A 86 -19.07 -14.52 8.66
CA SER A 86 -19.98 -13.41 8.42
C SER A 86 -20.49 -13.32 6.99
N ASP A 87 -19.64 -13.68 6.00
CA ASP A 87 -19.98 -13.67 4.59
C ASP A 87 -19.08 -14.60 3.74
N PHE A 88 -19.35 -14.65 2.44
CA PHE A 88 -18.62 -15.40 1.41
C PHE A 88 -17.73 -14.50 0.53
N LYS A 89 -17.22 -13.40 1.08
CA LYS A 89 -16.37 -12.42 0.38
C LYS A 89 -15.01 -12.27 1.05
N SER A 90 -14.37 -13.39 1.37
CA SER A 90 -13.04 -13.41 1.99
C SER A 90 -11.93 -13.13 0.99
N PHE A 91 -11.84 -13.88 -0.12
CA PHE A 91 -10.69 -13.79 -1.01
C PHE A 91 -10.88 -12.84 -2.20
N PRO A 92 -9.91 -11.96 -2.49
CA PRO A 92 -8.74 -11.55 -1.69
C PRO A 92 -9.09 -10.34 -0.78
N SER A 93 -8.18 -9.95 0.13
CA SER A 93 -8.43 -8.79 0.99
C SER A 93 -8.33 -7.45 0.23
N ALA A 94 -9.48 -6.79 0.03
CA ALA A 94 -9.54 -5.47 -0.61
C ALA A 94 -8.82 -4.37 0.20
N HIS A 95 -8.85 -4.43 1.54
CA HIS A 95 -8.15 -3.49 2.41
C HIS A 95 -6.63 -3.62 2.27
N THR A 96 -6.13 -4.86 2.22
CA THR A 96 -4.71 -5.13 1.99
C THR A 96 -4.29 -4.73 0.58
N SER A 97 -5.11 -5.04 -0.44
CA SER A 97 -4.85 -4.61 -1.82
C SER A 97 -4.75 -3.10 -1.97
N LEU A 98 -5.71 -2.35 -1.39
CA LEU A 98 -5.69 -0.89 -1.40
C LEU A 98 -4.44 -0.33 -0.71
N SER A 99 -4.07 -0.90 0.44
CA SER A 99 -2.92 -0.44 1.24
C SER A 99 -1.58 -0.69 0.55
N PHE A 100 -1.40 -1.87 -0.06
CA PHE A 100 -0.20 -2.17 -0.84
C PHE A 100 -0.16 -1.37 -2.14
N ALA A 101 -1.29 -1.09 -2.80
CA ALA A 101 -1.33 -0.17 -3.93
C ALA A 101 -0.91 1.25 -3.53
N ALA A 102 -1.35 1.74 -2.37
CA ALA A 102 -0.93 3.02 -1.80
C ALA A 102 0.58 3.05 -1.53
N ALA A 103 1.09 2.02 -0.83
CA ALA A 103 2.50 1.91 -0.47
C ALA A 103 3.41 1.79 -1.70
N ALA A 104 3.07 0.94 -2.68
CA ALA A 104 3.79 0.79 -3.93
C ALA A 104 3.83 2.09 -4.74
N THR A 105 2.70 2.82 -4.79
CA THR A 105 2.62 4.14 -5.42
C THR A 105 3.58 5.13 -4.74
N LEU A 106 3.51 5.26 -3.42
CA LEU A 106 4.38 6.15 -2.65
C LEU A 106 5.85 5.78 -2.80
N ASN A 107 6.17 4.48 -2.76
CA ASN A 107 7.52 3.96 -2.95
C ASN A 107 8.05 4.27 -4.36
N ARG A 108 7.27 4.00 -5.40
CA ARG A 108 7.64 4.28 -6.79
C ARG A 108 7.80 5.76 -7.04
N ARG A 109 6.91 6.59 -6.49
CA ARG A 109 6.87 8.03 -6.76
C ARG A 109 7.95 8.78 -5.98
N TYR A 110 8.09 8.53 -4.69
CA TYR A 110 8.96 9.30 -3.78
C TYR A 110 10.17 8.54 -3.24
N GLY A 111 10.32 7.27 -3.60
CA GLY A 111 11.44 6.43 -3.19
C GLY A 111 11.21 5.75 -1.85
N TRP A 112 12.21 4.93 -1.47
CA TRP A 112 12.15 4.04 -0.32
C TRP A 112 11.96 4.74 1.02
N GLN A 113 12.34 6.02 1.16
CA GLN A 113 12.20 6.76 2.41
C GLN A 113 10.73 7.00 2.78
N VAL A 114 9.86 7.10 1.78
CA VAL A 114 8.39 7.19 1.97
C VAL A 114 7.75 5.81 1.78
N GLY A 115 8.30 5.01 0.86
CA GLY A 115 7.80 3.67 0.54
C GLY A 115 7.94 2.65 1.67
N LEU A 116 9.08 2.61 2.36
CA LEU A 116 9.34 1.62 3.41
C LEU A 116 8.40 1.81 4.61
N PRO A 117 8.22 3.03 5.18
CA PRO A 117 7.23 3.23 6.23
C PRO A 117 5.80 2.94 5.75
N ALA A 118 5.44 3.32 4.52
CA ALA A 118 4.12 3.02 3.97
C ALA A 118 3.87 1.51 3.83
N THR A 119 4.89 0.75 3.44
CA THR A 119 4.82 -0.72 3.33
C THR A 119 4.68 -1.38 4.70
N LEU A 120 5.32 -0.84 5.74
CA LEU A 120 5.14 -1.32 7.11
C LEU A 120 3.70 -1.12 7.59
N VAL A 121 3.10 0.05 7.32
CA VAL A 121 1.69 0.29 7.65
C VAL A 121 0.77 -0.63 6.83
N ALA A 122 1.05 -0.85 5.54
CA ALA A 122 0.27 -1.76 4.71
C ALA A 122 0.34 -3.21 5.19
N THR A 123 1.51 -3.63 5.67
CA THR A 123 1.73 -4.94 6.30
C THR A 123 0.93 -5.06 7.59
N PHE A 124 0.95 -4.03 8.44
CA PHE A 124 0.12 -3.98 9.65
C PHE A 124 -1.37 -4.12 9.33
N VAL A 125 -1.88 -3.41 8.31
CA VAL A 125 -3.27 -3.56 7.86
C VAL A 125 -3.58 -5.02 7.50
N GLY A 126 -2.70 -5.68 6.73
CA GLY A 126 -2.86 -7.10 6.39
C GLY A 126 -2.94 -8.02 7.61
N ILE A 127 -2.03 -7.85 8.57
CA ILE A 127 -2.02 -8.62 9.82
C ILE A 127 -3.32 -8.36 10.62
N ALA A 128 -3.71 -7.10 10.76
CA ALA A 128 -4.91 -6.71 11.49
C ALA A 128 -6.19 -7.32 10.88
N ARG A 129 -6.26 -7.48 9.55
CA ARG A 129 -7.39 -8.19 8.90
C ARG A 129 -7.46 -9.67 9.25
N VAL A 130 -6.31 -10.33 9.44
CA VAL A 130 -6.23 -11.73 9.85
C VAL A 130 -6.60 -11.88 11.33
N GLU A 131 -6.06 -11.02 12.21
CA GLU A 131 -6.36 -11.01 13.64
C GLU A 131 -7.84 -10.67 13.93
N ALA A 132 -8.43 -9.78 13.14
CA ALA A 132 -9.87 -9.49 13.18
C ALA A 132 -10.75 -10.66 12.69
N ARG A 133 -10.16 -11.77 12.23
CA ARG A 133 -10.83 -12.92 11.60
C ARG A 133 -11.69 -12.55 10.39
N ARG A 134 -11.36 -11.44 9.72
CA ARG A 134 -12.04 -11.00 8.51
C ARG A 134 -11.53 -11.72 7.26
N HIS A 135 -10.31 -12.23 7.32
CA HIS A 135 -9.61 -12.82 6.20
C HIS A 135 -8.67 -13.93 6.67
N HIS A 136 -8.45 -14.92 5.84
CA HIS A 136 -7.35 -15.88 6.02
C HIS A 136 -6.01 -15.20 5.68
N TRP A 137 -4.90 -15.76 6.19
CA TRP A 137 -3.57 -15.20 5.93
C TRP A 137 -3.23 -15.14 4.43
N TYR A 138 -3.72 -16.10 3.64
CA TYR A 138 -3.49 -16.11 2.19
C TYR A 138 -4.33 -15.07 1.44
N ASP A 139 -5.50 -14.68 1.95
CA ASP A 139 -6.29 -13.56 1.39
C ASP A 139 -5.52 -12.24 1.49
N ALA A 140 -4.80 -12.06 2.60
CA ALA A 140 -3.96 -10.89 2.83
C ALA A 140 -2.74 -10.91 1.90
N VAL A 141 -2.08 -12.06 1.72
CA VAL A 141 -0.96 -12.20 0.77
C VAL A 141 -1.40 -11.95 -0.68
N ALA A 142 -2.53 -12.52 -1.09
CA ALA A 142 -3.09 -12.31 -2.43
C ALA A 142 -3.48 -10.84 -2.64
N GLY A 143 -4.12 -10.22 -1.63
CA GLY A 143 -4.41 -8.79 -1.64
C GLY A 143 -3.14 -7.95 -1.79
N ALA A 144 -2.10 -8.24 -1.00
CA ALA A 144 -0.82 -7.54 -1.08
C ALA A 144 -0.19 -7.63 -2.47
N ALA A 145 -0.19 -8.82 -3.09
CA ALA A 145 0.34 -9.02 -4.43
C ALA A 145 -0.42 -8.20 -5.50
N ILE A 146 -1.76 -8.19 -5.45
CA ILE A 146 -2.61 -7.41 -6.36
C ILE A 146 -2.34 -5.91 -6.19
N GLY A 147 -2.30 -5.44 -4.95
CA GLY A 147 -2.05 -4.04 -4.61
C GLY A 147 -0.69 -3.57 -5.10
N GLU A 148 0.37 -4.30 -4.73
CA GLU A 148 1.74 -4.00 -5.13
C GLU A 148 1.86 -3.98 -6.66
N ALA A 149 1.34 -4.99 -7.36
CA ALA A 149 1.35 -5.03 -8.82
C ALA A 149 0.64 -3.81 -9.44
N SER A 150 -0.52 -3.43 -8.91
CA SER A 150 -1.28 -2.27 -9.39
C SER A 150 -0.46 -0.98 -9.25
N GLY A 151 0.14 -0.74 -8.09
CA GLY A 151 0.98 0.43 -7.86
C GLY A 151 2.25 0.45 -8.71
N LEU A 152 2.93 -0.70 -8.84
CA LEU A 152 4.15 -0.82 -9.64
C LEU A 152 3.89 -0.69 -11.15
N LEU A 153 2.76 -1.17 -11.68
CA LEU A 153 2.50 -1.11 -13.12
C LEU A 153 2.00 0.28 -13.56
N ILE A 154 1.30 0.99 -12.69
CA ILE A 154 0.65 2.26 -13.03
C ILE A 154 1.54 3.47 -12.66
N THR A 155 2.28 3.40 -11.55
CA THR A 155 2.99 4.56 -11.02
C THR A 155 4.41 4.69 -11.57
N LYS A 156 4.74 5.90 -12.05
CA LYS A 156 6.09 6.27 -12.51
C LYS A 156 6.83 7.13 -11.48
N PRO A 157 8.18 7.10 -11.44
CA PRO A 157 8.97 7.93 -10.52
C PRO A 157 8.73 9.43 -10.68
N TYR A 158 8.73 10.19 -9.58
CA TYR A 158 8.58 11.66 -9.59
C TYR A 158 9.81 12.38 -10.15
N SER A 159 10.99 11.85 -9.86
CA SER A 159 12.26 12.33 -10.38
C SER A 159 12.98 11.17 -11.06
N SER A 160 13.47 11.40 -12.28
CA SER A 160 14.24 10.44 -13.07
C SER A 160 15.74 10.44 -12.73
N ASN A 161 16.12 11.13 -11.64
CA ASN A 161 17.52 11.32 -11.28
C ASN A 161 18.19 10.01 -10.84
N VAL A 162 17.43 9.01 -10.41
CA VAL A 162 17.97 7.69 -10.07
C VAL A 162 17.11 6.62 -10.73
N ARG A 163 17.70 5.79 -11.58
CA ARG A 163 17.04 4.65 -12.22
C ARG A 163 17.78 3.38 -11.88
N LEU A 164 17.12 2.45 -11.19
CA LEU A 164 17.64 1.12 -10.92
C LEU A 164 17.05 0.15 -11.94
N VAL A 165 17.91 -0.50 -12.72
CA VAL A 165 17.54 -1.48 -13.75
C VAL A 165 18.18 -2.82 -13.36
N PRO A 166 17.40 -3.76 -12.79
CA PRO A 166 17.89 -5.12 -12.61
C PRO A 166 18.04 -5.80 -13.97
N TRP A 167 19.05 -6.64 -14.12
CA TRP A 167 19.24 -7.50 -15.28
C TRP A 167 19.72 -8.88 -14.83
N GLY A 168 19.41 -9.90 -15.60
CA GLY A 168 19.89 -11.26 -15.34
C GLY A 168 19.87 -12.09 -16.61
N ASP A 169 20.81 -13.01 -16.69
CA ASP A 169 20.98 -13.98 -17.78
C ASP A 169 21.16 -15.40 -17.21
N SER A 170 21.43 -16.38 -18.07
CA SER A 170 21.59 -17.78 -17.66
C SER A 170 22.84 -18.06 -16.82
N HIS A 171 23.71 -17.08 -16.62
CA HIS A 171 24.98 -17.21 -15.91
C HIS A 171 25.08 -16.26 -14.69
N GLY A 172 24.09 -15.40 -14.47
CA GLY A 172 24.04 -14.55 -13.28
C GLY A 172 23.03 -13.42 -13.37
N GLY A 173 23.12 -12.49 -12.42
CA GLY A 173 22.30 -11.29 -12.42
C GLY A 173 22.95 -10.14 -11.67
N GLY A 174 22.47 -8.94 -11.94
CA GLY A 174 22.96 -7.70 -11.35
C GLY A 174 21.94 -6.57 -11.43
N ALA A 175 22.34 -5.37 -11.06
CA ALA A 175 21.54 -4.16 -11.20
C ALA A 175 22.40 -2.99 -11.64
N VAL A 176 21.87 -2.19 -12.57
CA VAL A 176 22.47 -0.92 -13.01
C VAL A 176 21.77 0.21 -12.26
N VAL A 177 22.57 1.08 -11.64
CA VAL A 177 22.06 2.33 -11.05
C VAL A 177 22.53 3.49 -11.91
N ALA A 178 21.60 4.13 -12.61
CA ALA A 178 21.87 5.34 -13.37
C ALA A 178 21.51 6.55 -12.51
N VAL A 179 22.48 7.43 -12.23
CA VAL A 179 22.26 8.70 -11.52
C VAL A 179 22.49 9.86 -12.48
N ARG A 180 21.53 10.78 -12.57
CA ARG A 180 21.62 12.02 -13.37
C ARG A 180 21.75 13.21 -12.40
N PHE A 181 22.88 13.91 -12.50
CA PHE A 181 23.23 15.10 -11.71
C PHE A 181 22.89 16.39 -12.46
#